data_AF-H5YL16-F1
#
_entry.id   AF-H5YL16-F1
#
_cell.length_a   1.000
_cell.length_b   1.000
_cell.length_c   1.000
_cell.angle_alpha   90.00
_cell.angle_beta   90.00
_cell.angle_gamma   90.00
#
_symmetry.space_group_name_H-M   'P 1'
#
loop_
_entity.id
_entity.type
_entity.pdbx_description
1 polymer ?
#
loop_
_entity_poly.entity_id
_entity_poly.type
_entity_poly.pdbx_seq_one_letter_code
_entity_poly.pdbx_strand_id
1 'polypeptide(L)'
;MRFVVAACAAFMILMCDFDPSASRQTSAFDRAVLQNTQASPLVPVVELFLASVQALELANARAAYEETPAPPRAVEPIAQAPASPTERFCHALRGAAEASGIPVPFFARLIWQESRFKSNEVSQAGAQGVAQFMPETAAEVGLDDPFDAMKALPASAKFLRKLRDDFGNLGLAAAAYNAGPGRIQKWLAKESELPRETRDYVRIITGTKAEDWTERAEALAIRIDLPREAPCEGIGSLSKTKDVAWVPVNLTPSVTTIIRKAEQLAARLTASRARKRLASLIRKSTHGKARSMIAARAAGKSAKARAIRFAARERSSG
;
A
#
# COMPACT_ATOMS: atom_id res chain seq x y z
N MET A 1 6.08 -11.98 54.61
CA MET A 1 5.24 -11.16 55.52
C MET A 1 4.81 -9.82 54.89
N ARG A 2 4.13 -9.84 53.74
CA ARG A 2 3.54 -8.64 53.10
C ARG A 2 2.13 -8.88 52.53
N PHE A 3 1.53 -10.03 52.80
CA PHE A 3 0.18 -10.40 52.33
C PHE A 3 -0.86 -10.61 53.44
N VAL A 4 -0.47 -10.46 54.72
CA VAL A 4 -1.38 -10.63 55.87
C VAL A 4 -2.14 -9.34 56.19
N VAL A 5 -1.67 -8.17 55.75
CA VAL A 5 -2.32 -6.87 56.04
C VAL A 5 -3.44 -6.54 55.05
N ALA A 6 -3.46 -7.15 53.86
CA ALA A 6 -4.49 -6.86 52.84
C ALA A 6 -5.81 -7.61 53.05
N ALA A 7 -5.82 -8.70 53.84
CA ALA A 7 -7.03 -9.50 54.08
C ALA A 7 -7.97 -8.90 55.15
N CYS A 8 -7.47 -8.05 56.05
CA CYS A 8 -8.31 -7.43 57.10
C CYS A 8 -9.10 -6.21 56.61
N ALA A 9 -8.74 -5.60 55.48
CA ALA A 9 -9.41 -4.39 54.97
C ALA A 9 -10.69 -4.69 54.18
N ALA A 10 -10.82 -5.88 53.57
CA ALA A 10 -11.99 -6.23 52.76
C ALA A 10 -13.22 -6.66 53.58
N PHE A 11 -13.04 -7.06 54.85
CA PHE A 11 -14.13 -7.50 55.72
C PHE A 11 -14.88 -6.35 56.40
N MET A 12 -14.23 -5.19 56.59
CA MET A 12 -14.86 -3.99 57.19
C MET A 12 -15.65 -3.13 56.19
N ILE A 13 -15.54 -3.39 54.88
CA ILE A 13 -16.24 -2.63 53.84
C ILE A 13 -17.60 -3.29 53.46
N LEU A 14 -17.84 -4.55 53.83
CA LEU A 14 -19.09 -5.27 53.51
C LEU A 14 -20.17 -5.20 54.61
N MET A 15 -19.97 -4.37 55.65
CA MET A 15 -20.90 -4.20 56.78
C MET A 15 -21.43 -2.76 56.92
N CYS A 16 -21.21 -1.91 55.92
CA CYS A 16 -21.87 -0.60 55.81
C CYS A 16 -22.51 -0.49 54.43
N ASP A 17 -23.68 0.14 54.39
CA ASP A 17 -24.56 0.35 53.25
C ASP A 17 -25.40 -0.86 52.84
N PHE A 18 -26.59 -1.00 53.43
CA PHE A 18 -27.83 -1.02 52.63
C PHE A 18 -29.06 -0.85 53.54
N ASP A 19 -29.59 0.37 53.58
CA ASP A 19 -31.01 0.67 53.82
C ASP A 19 -31.43 1.51 52.61
N PRO A 20 -32.51 1.18 51.88
CA PRO A 20 -33.79 1.80 52.23
C PRO A 20 -35.04 0.95 51.94
N SER A 21 -35.97 1.01 52.89
CA SER A 21 -37.42 1.12 52.72
C SER A 21 -37.99 1.47 51.31
N ALA A 22 -38.98 0.69 50.83
CA ALA A 22 -40.32 1.13 50.38
C ALA A 22 -41.09 0.10 49.53
N SER A 23 -42.15 -0.46 50.13
CA SER A 23 -43.52 -0.67 49.60
C SER A 23 -43.76 -1.19 48.16
N ARG A 24 -44.42 -2.35 48.03
CA ARG A 24 -45.87 -2.53 47.72
C ARG A 24 -46.14 -3.93 47.11
N GLN A 25 -47.17 -4.58 47.66
CA GLN A 25 -48.21 -5.40 47.00
C GLN A 25 -47.73 -6.44 45.97
N THR A 26 -47.98 -7.74 46.12
CA THR A 26 -49.30 -8.38 46.14
C THR A 26 -49.21 -9.78 46.79
N SER A 27 -50.04 -10.06 47.79
CA SER A 27 -51.13 -11.06 47.78
C SER A 27 -50.78 -12.36 47.03
N ALA A 28 -50.71 -13.54 47.63
CA ALA A 28 -51.69 -14.23 48.47
C ALA A 28 -51.76 -15.64 47.87
N PHE A 29 -51.40 -16.65 48.65
CA PHE A 29 -52.09 -17.93 48.86
C PHE A 29 -51.05 -18.83 49.56
N ASP A 30 -51.10 -18.92 50.89
CA ASP A 30 -51.84 -19.95 51.63
C ASP A 30 -51.44 -21.36 51.17
N ARG A 31 -51.06 -22.33 52.01
CA ARG A 31 -51.15 -22.46 53.47
C ARG A 31 -50.53 -23.83 53.80
N ALA A 32 -50.06 -23.96 55.03
CA ALA A 32 -49.75 -25.22 55.71
C ALA A 32 -48.48 -25.92 55.19
N VAL A 33 -47.52 -26.29 56.02
CA VAL A 33 -47.69 -26.95 57.32
C VAL A 33 -46.53 -26.50 58.20
N LEU A 34 -46.87 -25.82 59.30
CA LEU A 34 -46.09 -25.88 60.51
C LEU A 34 -46.03 -27.34 60.96
N GLN A 35 -44.82 -27.82 61.20
CA GLN A 35 -44.41 -28.66 62.35
C GLN A 35 -43.31 -29.59 61.85
N ASN A 36 -42.06 -29.45 62.27
CA ASN A 36 -41.53 -29.45 63.63
C ASN A 36 -40.53 -30.60 63.60
N THR A 37 -39.23 -30.30 63.58
CA THR A 37 -38.31 -31.04 64.44
C THR A 37 -36.97 -30.31 64.49
N GLN A 38 -36.58 -30.08 65.73
CA GLN A 38 -35.31 -29.55 66.18
C GLN A 38 -34.13 -30.19 65.45
N ALA A 39 -33.31 -29.35 64.82
CA ALA A 39 -31.89 -29.60 64.69
C ALA A 39 -31.17 -28.38 65.27
N SER A 40 -30.30 -28.61 66.26
CA SER A 40 -29.45 -27.57 66.85
C SER A 40 -28.66 -26.85 65.74
N PRO A 41 -28.50 -25.51 65.79
CA PRO A 41 -27.80 -24.74 64.76
C PRO A 41 -26.28 -25.00 64.69
N LEU A 42 -25.75 -25.91 65.52
CA LEU A 42 -24.33 -26.26 65.60
C LEU A 42 -23.93 -27.40 64.64
N VAL A 43 -24.86 -28.18 64.11
CA VAL A 43 -24.56 -29.24 63.12
C VAL A 43 -24.05 -28.68 61.78
N PRO A 44 -24.66 -27.65 61.16
CA PRO A 44 -24.19 -27.16 59.86
C PRO A 44 -22.85 -26.41 59.92
N VAL A 45 -22.48 -25.82 61.06
CA VAL A 45 -21.22 -25.09 61.21
C VAL A 45 -20.04 -26.05 61.39
N VAL A 46 -20.21 -27.13 62.15
CA VAL A 46 -19.19 -28.16 62.31
C VAL A 46 -18.98 -28.93 61.01
N GLU A 47 -20.04 -29.22 60.26
CA GLU A 47 -19.91 -29.82 58.93
C GLU A 47 -19.24 -28.88 57.91
N LEU A 48 -19.58 -27.58 57.90
CA LEU A 48 -18.86 -26.61 57.05
C LEU A 48 -17.39 -26.49 57.43
N PHE A 49 -17.07 -26.54 58.72
CA PHE A 49 -15.69 -26.47 59.21
C PHE A 49 -14.92 -27.71 58.80
N LEU A 50 -15.46 -28.90 59.02
CA LEU A 50 -14.84 -30.17 58.61
C LEU A 50 -14.66 -30.24 57.08
N ALA A 51 -15.65 -29.80 56.31
CA ALA A 51 -15.54 -29.71 54.85
C ALA A 51 -14.46 -28.71 54.40
N SER A 52 -14.32 -27.58 55.11
CA SER A 52 -13.28 -26.59 54.82
C SER A 52 -11.86 -27.09 55.14
N VAL A 53 -11.72 -27.89 56.20
CA VAL A 53 -10.44 -28.51 56.60
C VAL A 53 -10.05 -29.59 55.60
N GLN A 54 -10.99 -30.45 55.18
CA GLN A 54 -10.75 -31.45 54.13
C GLN A 54 -10.41 -30.81 52.77
N ALA A 55 -11.05 -29.69 52.42
CA ALA A 55 -10.73 -28.96 51.19
C ALA A 55 -9.31 -28.37 51.25
N LEU A 56 -8.88 -27.89 52.42
CA LEU A 56 -7.53 -27.36 52.63
C LEU A 56 -6.47 -28.46 52.62
N GLU A 57 -6.76 -29.64 53.18
CA GLU A 57 -5.88 -30.81 53.09
C GLU A 57 -5.74 -31.30 51.64
N LEU A 58 -6.82 -31.33 50.86
CA LEU A 58 -6.76 -31.69 49.44
C LEU A 58 -5.98 -30.64 48.62
N ALA A 59 -6.10 -29.35 48.96
CA ALA A 59 -5.35 -28.28 48.31
C ALA A 59 -3.85 -28.37 48.65
N ASN A 60 -3.50 -28.66 49.91
CA ASN A 60 -2.12 -28.87 50.33
C ASN A 60 -1.52 -30.16 49.75
N ALA A 61 -2.31 -31.23 49.64
CA ALA A 61 -1.89 -32.47 48.98
C ALA A 61 -1.64 -32.27 47.47
N ARG A 62 -2.41 -31.41 46.80
CA ARG A 62 -2.15 -31.00 45.40
C ARG A 62 -0.92 -30.11 45.26
N ALA A 63 -0.68 -29.21 46.22
CA ALA A 63 0.52 -28.36 46.24
C ALA A 63 1.81 -29.15 46.53
N ALA A 64 1.71 -30.30 47.22
CA ALA A 64 2.85 -31.18 47.47
C ALA A 64 3.30 -32.01 46.24
N TYR A 65 2.51 -31.99 45.15
CA TYR A 65 2.86 -32.57 43.84
C TYR A 65 3.23 -31.49 42.81
N GLU A 66 3.74 -30.34 43.27
CA GLU A 66 4.52 -29.48 42.38
C GLU A 66 5.83 -30.22 42.09
N GLU A 67 5.84 -30.91 40.94
CA GLU A 67 7.04 -31.51 40.34
C GLU A 67 8.18 -30.53 40.53
N THR A 68 9.18 -30.91 41.32
CA THR A 68 10.43 -30.16 41.41
C THR A 68 10.96 -30.09 39.98
N PRO A 69 10.97 -28.94 39.30
CA PRO A 69 11.46 -28.91 37.93
C PRO A 69 12.91 -29.32 38.02
N ALA A 70 13.24 -30.44 37.37
CA ALA A 70 14.62 -30.85 37.23
C ALA A 70 15.41 -29.62 36.73
N PRO A 71 16.61 -29.35 37.28
CA PRO A 71 17.42 -28.24 36.78
C PRO A 71 17.47 -28.38 35.26
N PRO A 72 17.20 -27.29 34.49
CA PRO A 72 17.18 -27.39 33.05
C PRO A 72 18.46 -28.09 32.64
N ARG A 73 18.33 -29.23 31.95
CA ARG A 73 19.50 -29.87 31.34
C ARG A 73 20.24 -28.75 30.65
N ALA A 74 21.52 -28.59 30.96
CA ALA A 74 22.38 -27.69 30.22
C ALA A 74 22.27 -28.15 28.77
N VAL A 75 21.44 -27.45 28.00
CA VAL A 75 21.42 -27.58 26.55
C VAL A 75 22.77 -27.01 26.20
N GLU A 76 23.74 -27.90 25.95
CA GLU A 76 24.99 -27.49 25.33
C GLU A 76 24.59 -26.58 24.17
N PRO A 77 25.16 -25.37 24.07
CA PRO A 77 24.79 -24.47 23.00
C PRO A 77 25.05 -25.24 21.72
N ILE A 78 23.97 -25.62 21.02
CA ILE A 78 24.06 -26.21 19.70
C ILE A 78 24.82 -25.15 18.93
N ALA A 79 26.09 -25.41 18.64
CA ALA A 79 26.90 -24.53 17.83
C ALA A 79 26.12 -24.37 16.52
N GLN A 80 25.47 -23.21 16.36
CA GLN A 80 24.65 -22.96 15.18
C GLN A 80 25.59 -23.14 14.00
N ALA A 81 25.27 -24.09 13.11
CA ALA A 81 26.04 -24.28 11.90
C ALA A 81 26.18 -22.92 11.19
N PRO A 82 27.36 -22.60 10.63
CA PRO A 82 27.55 -21.32 9.97
C PRO A 82 26.48 -21.15 8.89
N ALA A 83 25.81 -19.99 8.87
CA ALA A 83 24.73 -19.70 7.95
C ALA A 83 25.15 -20.03 6.51
N SER A 84 24.30 -20.77 5.79
CA SER A 84 24.50 -21.11 4.39
C SER A 84 24.66 -19.85 3.52
N PRO A 85 25.26 -19.95 2.32
CA PRO A 85 25.36 -18.81 1.41
C PRO A 85 24.00 -18.15 1.12
N THR A 86 22.94 -18.94 0.97
CA THR A 86 21.58 -18.47 0.78
C THR A 86 21.06 -17.71 2.00
N GLU A 87 21.25 -18.23 3.21
CA GLU A 87 20.83 -17.54 4.44
C GLU A 87 21.57 -16.20 4.59
N ARG A 88 22.89 -16.17 4.36
CA ARG A 88 23.66 -14.92 4.38
C ARG A 88 23.15 -13.91 3.37
N PHE A 89 22.87 -14.34 2.14
CA PHE A 89 22.27 -13.50 1.10
C PHE A 89 20.93 -12.92 1.54
N CYS A 90 20.03 -13.76 2.06
CA CYS A 90 18.71 -13.33 2.49
C CYS A 90 18.75 -12.41 3.72
N HIS A 91 19.68 -12.64 4.65
CA HIS A 91 19.93 -11.72 5.77
C HIS A 91 20.50 -10.38 5.29
N ALA A 92 21.41 -10.38 4.31
CA ALA A 92 21.94 -9.16 3.71
C ALA A 92 20.85 -8.37 2.98
N LEU A 93 19.98 -9.05 2.24
CA LEU A 93 18.83 -8.46 1.55
C LEU A 93 17.89 -7.78 2.55
N ARG A 94 17.52 -8.49 3.61
CA ARG A 94 16.68 -7.95 4.69
C ARG A 94 17.32 -6.74 5.33
N GLY A 95 18.57 -6.87 5.78
CA GLY A 95 19.29 -5.79 6.46
C GLY A 95 19.46 -4.54 5.59
N ALA A 96 19.73 -4.72 4.29
CA ALA A 96 19.83 -3.62 3.33
C ALA A 96 18.51 -2.86 3.17
N ALA A 97 17.39 -3.59 3.04
CA ALA A 97 16.06 -3.01 2.94
C ALA A 97 15.67 -2.25 4.21
N GLU A 98 15.82 -2.88 5.38
CA GLU A 98 15.50 -2.30 6.69
C GLU A 98 16.33 -1.03 6.95
N ALA A 99 17.65 -1.10 6.73
CA ALA A 99 18.55 0.05 6.91
C ALA A 99 18.20 1.22 5.98
N SER A 100 17.61 0.95 4.82
CA SER A 100 17.19 1.97 3.86
C SER A 100 15.74 2.43 4.06
N GLY A 101 15.01 1.79 4.99
CA GLY A 101 13.59 2.04 5.22
C GLY A 101 12.71 1.63 4.04
N ILE A 102 13.11 0.60 3.30
CA ILE A 102 12.34 0.02 2.19
C ILE A 102 11.63 -1.24 2.70
N PRO A 103 10.34 -1.47 2.38
CA PRO A 103 9.68 -2.72 2.75
C PRO A 103 10.44 -3.93 2.21
N VAL A 104 10.81 -4.86 3.09
CA VAL A 104 11.62 -6.04 2.74
C VAL A 104 11.00 -6.84 1.57
N PRO A 105 9.68 -7.12 1.54
CA PRO A 105 9.06 -7.79 0.40
C PRO A 105 9.18 -7.01 -0.91
N PHE A 106 9.02 -5.68 -0.88
CA PHE A 106 9.18 -4.85 -2.06
C PHE A 106 10.60 -4.98 -2.63
N PHE A 107 11.62 -4.87 -1.77
CA PHE A 107 13.01 -4.99 -2.19
C PHE A 107 13.32 -6.39 -2.71
N ALA A 108 12.84 -7.44 -2.05
CA ALA A 108 13.01 -8.82 -2.52
C ALA A 108 12.39 -9.04 -3.91
N ARG A 109 11.19 -8.48 -4.16
CA ARG A 109 10.53 -8.55 -5.46
C ARG A 109 11.30 -7.79 -6.55
N LEU A 110 11.89 -6.65 -6.19
CA LEU A 110 12.76 -5.88 -7.08
C LEU A 110 13.99 -6.70 -7.47
N ILE A 111 14.75 -7.21 -6.49
CA ILE A 111 15.96 -8.02 -6.76
C ILE A 111 15.62 -9.30 -7.52
N TRP A 112 14.48 -9.94 -7.22
CA TRP A 112 14.00 -11.05 -8.02
C TRP A 112 13.74 -10.62 -9.47
N GLN A 113 13.09 -9.47 -9.68
CA GLN A 113 12.79 -8.97 -11.02
C GLN A 113 14.06 -8.68 -11.83
N GLU A 114 15.11 -8.17 -11.17
CA GLU A 114 16.39 -7.86 -11.80
C GLU A 114 17.15 -9.11 -12.27
N SER A 115 17.38 -10.07 -11.37
CA SER A 115 18.35 -11.15 -11.64
C SER A 115 17.86 -12.54 -11.25
N ARG A 116 16.64 -12.65 -10.71
CA ARG A 116 16.17 -13.85 -10.02
C ARG A 116 17.13 -14.26 -8.90
N PHE A 117 17.70 -13.28 -8.20
CA PHE A 117 18.69 -13.42 -7.12
C PHE A 117 20.06 -13.95 -7.56
N LYS A 118 20.37 -13.95 -8.85
CA LYS A 118 21.66 -14.43 -9.35
C LYS A 118 22.70 -13.31 -9.38
N SER A 119 23.83 -13.53 -8.71
CA SER A 119 24.86 -12.50 -8.54
C SER A 119 25.80 -12.35 -9.75
N ASN A 120 25.81 -13.30 -10.68
CA ASN A 120 26.72 -13.32 -11.83
C ASN A 120 26.01 -13.04 -13.18
N GLU A 121 24.84 -12.39 -13.15
CA GLU A 121 24.06 -12.09 -14.36
C GLU A 121 24.51 -10.79 -15.02
N VAL A 122 24.52 -10.79 -16.36
CA VAL A 122 24.77 -9.60 -17.18
C VAL A 122 23.66 -9.50 -18.23
N SER A 123 22.93 -8.39 -18.26
CA SER A 123 21.90 -8.17 -19.28
C SER A 123 22.50 -7.85 -20.64
N GLN A 124 21.69 -7.94 -21.70
CA GLN A 124 22.10 -7.53 -23.05
C GLN A 124 22.49 -6.05 -23.13
N ALA A 125 21.94 -5.20 -22.24
CA ALA A 125 22.28 -3.79 -22.15
C ALA A 125 23.55 -3.53 -21.31
N GLY A 126 24.10 -4.57 -20.65
CA GLY A 126 25.29 -4.47 -19.82
C GLY A 126 25.02 -4.19 -18.34
N ALA A 127 23.79 -4.38 -17.86
CA ALA A 127 23.47 -4.29 -16.44
C ALA A 127 24.06 -5.50 -15.68
N GLN A 128 24.64 -5.29 -14.50
CA GLN A 128 25.51 -6.26 -13.84
C GLN A 128 25.03 -6.67 -12.45
N GLY A 129 25.16 -7.97 -12.19
CA GLY A 129 25.02 -8.58 -10.89
C GLY A 129 23.59 -8.66 -10.35
N VAL A 130 23.47 -8.93 -9.05
CA VAL A 130 22.20 -9.27 -8.42
C VAL A 130 21.16 -8.16 -8.50
N ALA A 131 21.62 -6.91 -8.51
CA ALA A 131 20.79 -5.71 -8.55
C ALA A 131 20.78 -5.02 -9.92
N GLN A 132 21.41 -5.64 -10.93
CA GLN A 132 21.48 -5.18 -12.32
C GLN A 132 21.85 -3.69 -12.43
N PHE A 133 22.93 -3.29 -11.78
CA PHE A 133 23.45 -1.93 -11.94
C PHE A 133 24.04 -1.76 -13.33
N MET A 134 23.68 -0.68 -14.02
CA MET A 134 24.45 -0.21 -15.16
C MET A 134 25.84 0.26 -14.68
N PRO A 135 26.93 0.08 -15.45
CA PRO A 135 28.27 0.44 -15.01
C PRO A 135 28.42 1.90 -14.57
N GLU A 136 27.78 2.83 -15.29
CA GLU A 136 27.77 4.26 -14.93
C GLU A 136 27.07 4.49 -13.57
N THR A 137 25.91 3.87 -13.36
CA THR A 137 25.19 3.97 -12.09
C THR A 137 25.96 3.32 -10.93
N ALA A 138 26.65 2.19 -11.17
CA ALA A 138 27.51 1.57 -10.16
C ALA A 138 28.61 2.55 -9.70
N ALA A 139 29.26 3.24 -10.64
CA ALA A 139 30.24 4.27 -10.33
C ALA A 139 29.63 5.45 -9.56
N GLU A 140 28.45 5.95 -9.96
CA GLU A 140 27.75 7.04 -9.28
C GLU A 140 27.41 6.72 -7.82
N VAL A 141 27.05 5.47 -7.52
CA VAL A 141 26.73 5.03 -6.15
C VAL A 141 27.93 4.51 -5.36
N GLY A 142 29.13 4.55 -5.96
CA GLY A 142 30.37 4.08 -5.33
C GLY A 142 30.45 2.56 -5.14
N LEU A 143 29.78 1.79 -6.00
CA LEU A 143 29.83 0.34 -6.03
C LEU A 143 30.97 -0.12 -6.95
N ASP A 144 32.03 -0.67 -6.35
CA ASP A 144 33.24 -1.14 -7.03
C ASP A 144 33.03 -2.46 -7.78
N ASP A 145 32.27 -3.39 -7.18
CA ASP A 145 31.96 -4.69 -7.77
C ASP A 145 30.44 -4.98 -7.71
N PRO A 146 29.71 -4.82 -8.83
CA PRO A 146 28.29 -5.16 -8.90
C PRO A 146 27.97 -6.66 -8.75
N PHE A 147 28.96 -7.55 -8.94
CA PHE A 147 28.79 -9.00 -8.84
C PHE A 147 28.89 -9.49 -7.39
N ASP A 148 29.50 -8.71 -6.49
CA ASP A 148 29.46 -8.98 -5.05
C ASP A 148 28.11 -8.58 -4.46
N ALA A 149 27.22 -9.56 -4.29
CA ALA A 149 25.90 -9.34 -3.71
C ALA A 149 25.93 -8.70 -2.31
N MET A 150 26.97 -8.95 -1.51
CA MET A 150 27.07 -8.38 -0.16
C MET A 150 27.32 -6.87 -0.19
N LYS A 151 27.90 -6.35 -1.28
CA LYS A 151 28.05 -4.90 -1.54
C LYS A 151 26.87 -4.34 -2.34
N ALA A 152 26.44 -5.07 -3.37
CA ALA A 152 25.41 -4.62 -4.30
C ALA A 152 24.03 -4.48 -3.64
N LEU A 153 23.65 -5.36 -2.70
CA LEU A 153 22.36 -5.28 -2.01
C LEU A 153 22.21 -3.99 -1.18
N PRO A 154 23.15 -3.63 -0.27
CA PRO A 154 23.13 -2.33 0.40
C PRO A 154 23.14 -1.13 -0.56
N ALA A 155 23.95 -1.18 -1.63
CA ALA A 155 24.01 -0.10 -2.62
C ALA A 155 22.66 0.09 -3.34
N SER A 156 22.04 -1.01 -3.76
CA SER A 156 20.72 -1.03 -4.41
C SER A 156 19.62 -0.49 -3.51
N ALA A 157 19.57 -0.92 -2.24
CA ALA A 157 18.57 -0.43 -1.29
C ALA A 157 18.72 1.07 -1.00
N LYS A 158 19.97 1.56 -0.85
CA LYS A 158 20.26 3.00 -0.68
C LYS A 158 19.90 3.81 -1.92
N PHE A 159 20.22 3.30 -3.10
CA PHE A 159 19.88 3.96 -4.36
C PHE A 159 18.35 4.04 -4.53
N LEU A 160 17.64 2.94 -4.28
CA LEU A 160 16.19 2.91 -4.30
C LEU A 160 15.57 3.88 -3.28
N ARG A 161 16.15 4.00 -2.08
CA ARG A 161 15.75 5.00 -1.09
C ARG A 161 15.94 6.42 -1.62
N LYS A 162 17.08 6.72 -2.24
CA LYS A 162 17.32 8.02 -2.88
C LYS A 162 16.25 8.32 -3.94
N LEU A 163 15.94 7.36 -4.81
CA LEU A 163 14.89 7.53 -5.82
C LEU A 163 13.51 7.75 -5.18
N ARG A 164 13.19 7.03 -4.11
CA ARG A 164 11.95 7.28 -3.35
C ARG A 164 11.91 8.69 -2.78
N ASP A 165 13.04 9.20 -2.28
CA ASP A 165 13.11 10.55 -1.73
C ASP A 165 13.03 11.62 -2.85
N ASP A 166 13.54 11.33 -4.05
CA ASP A 166 13.45 12.23 -5.21
C ASP A 166 12.01 12.30 -5.78
N PHE A 167 11.29 11.17 -5.83
CA PHE A 167 9.98 11.07 -6.48
C PHE A 167 8.77 11.05 -5.52
N GLY A 168 8.98 10.60 -4.28
CA GLY A 168 8.03 10.67 -3.16
C GLY A 168 7.38 9.33 -2.78
N ASN A 169 7.38 8.34 -3.69
CA ASN A 169 6.72 7.05 -3.45
C ASN A 169 7.48 5.87 -4.09
N LEU A 170 7.13 4.66 -3.65
CA LEU A 170 7.80 3.42 -4.05
C LEU A 170 7.57 3.04 -5.52
N GLY A 171 6.39 3.31 -6.09
CA GLY A 171 6.12 2.97 -7.49
C GLY A 171 6.93 3.81 -8.47
N LEU A 172 7.03 5.13 -8.23
CA LEU A 172 7.90 6.00 -9.02
C LEU A 172 9.39 5.70 -8.80
N ALA A 173 9.77 5.28 -7.58
CA ALA A 173 11.13 4.82 -7.32
C ALA A 173 11.48 3.56 -8.13
N ALA A 174 10.59 2.56 -8.18
CA ALA A 174 10.78 1.37 -9.02
C ALA A 174 10.84 1.72 -10.51
N ALA A 175 9.98 2.64 -10.97
CA ALA A 175 10.01 3.11 -12.35
C ALA A 175 11.35 3.77 -12.68
N ALA A 176 11.87 4.62 -11.78
CA ALA A 176 13.14 5.31 -11.95
C ALA A 176 14.34 4.38 -11.85
N TYR A 177 14.24 3.30 -11.05
CA TYR A 177 15.29 2.28 -10.94
C TYR A 177 15.50 1.57 -12.28
N ASN A 178 14.41 1.13 -12.93
CA ASN A 178 14.50 0.44 -14.22
C ASN A 178 14.79 1.39 -15.40
N ALA A 179 14.15 2.56 -15.44
CA ALA A 179 14.13 3.40 -16.64
C ALA A 179 15.10 4.60 -16.57
N GLY A 180 15.67 4.85 -15.40
CA GLY A 180 16.46 6.04 -15.07
C GLY A 180 15.60 7.24 -14.65
N PRO A 181 16.06 8.05 -13.68
CA PRO A 181 15.29 9.17 -13.12
C PRO A 181 14.94 10.24 -14.18
N GLY A 182 15.87 10.54 -15.10
CA GLY A 182 15.62 11.51 -16.17
C GLY A 182 14.49 11.10 -17.12
N ARG A 183 14.33 9.80 -17.39
CA ARG A 183 13.23 9.30 -18.22
C ARG A 183 11.88 9.42 -17.49
N ILE A 184 11.85 9.14 -16.19
CA ILE A 184 10.65 9.32 -15.38
C ILE A 184 10.26 10.80 -15.30
N GLN A 185 11.22 11.71 -15.14
CA GLN A 185 10.95 13.15 -15.18
C GLN A 185 10.30 13.59 -16.51
N LYS A 186 10.84 13.14 -17.66
CA LYS A 186 10.26 13.43 -18.98
C LYS A 186 8.86 12.86 -19.16
N TRP A 187 8.62 11.65 -18.66
CA TRP A 187 7.30 11.03 -18.69
C TRP A 187 6.28 11.81 -17.84
N LEU A 188 6.66 12.21 -16.62
CA LEU A 188 5.84 13.03 -15.74
C LEU A 188 5.57 14.42 -16.35
N ALA A 189 6.54 14.97 -17.10
CA ALA A 189 6.41 16.21 -17.85
C ALA A 189 5.54 16.08 -19.12
N LYS A 190 5.06 14.88 -19.45
CA LYS A 190 4.33 14.55 -20.69
C LYS A 190 5.14 14.85 -21.96
N GLU A 191 6.48 14.78 -21.87
CA GLU A 191 7.40 14.95 -23.00
C GLU A 191 7.70 13.62 -23.70
N SER A 192 7.54 12.49 -23.00
CA SER A 192 7.70 11.15 -23.56
C SER A 192 6.70 10.17 -22.95
N GLU A 193 6.48 9.03 -23.60
CA GLU A 193 5.74 7.91 -23.02
C GLU A 193 6.63 7.08 -22.10
N LEU A 194 6.01 6.36 -21.16
CA LEU A 194 6.71 5.40 -20.32
C LEU A 194 6.86 4.07 -21.09
N PRO A 195 8.07 3.52 -21.22
CA PRO A 195 8.27 2.25 -21.92
C PRO A 195 7.41 1.12 -21.35
N ARG A 196 6.93 0.23 -22.22
CA ARG A 196 6.14 -0.94 -21.82
C ARG A 196 6.88 -1.79 -20.79
N GLU A 197 8.18 -2.00 -21.00
CA GLU A 197 9.05 -2.72 -20.07
C GLU A 197 8.97 -2.15 -18.64
N THR A 198 9.12 -0.84 -18.49
CA THR A 198 9.04 -0.18 -17.18
C THR A 198 7.65 -0.25 -16.57
N ARG A 199 6.59 -0.14 -17.39
CA ARG A 199 5.20 -0.32 -16.90
C ARG A 199 4.99 -1.72 -16.35
N ASP A 200 5.48 -2.73 -17.06
CA ASP A 200 5.41 -4.13 -16.66
C ASP A 200 6.27 -4.39 -15.41
N TYR A 201 7.46 -3.79 -15.34
CA TYR A 201 8.36 -3.84 -14.18
C TYR A 201 7.68 -3.34 -12.90
N VAL A 202 7.11 -2.12 -12.93
CA VAL A 202 6.41 -1.55 -11.77
C VAL A 202 5.23 -2.42 -11.35
N ARG A 203 4.45 -2.92 -12.32
CA ARG A 203 3.32 -3.81 -12.06
C ARG A 203 3.75 -5.16 -11.48
N ILE A 204 4.87 -5.72 -11.91
CA ILE A 204 5.39 -6.98 -11.37
C ILE A 204 5.79 -6.80 -9.90
N ILE A 205 6.50 -5.73 -9.57
CA ILE A 205 6.98 -5.48 -8.21
C ILE A 205 5.80 -5.09 -7.31
N THR A 206 5.02 -4.10 -7.70
CA THR A 206 4.00 -3.50 -6.82
C THR A 206 2.63 -4.17 -6.91
N GLY A 207 2.29 -4.79 -8.05
CA GLY A 207 0.91 -5.21 -8.34
C GLY A 207 0.03 -4.08 -8.91
N THR A 208 0.54 -2.86 -9.00
CA THR A 208 -0.20 -1.64 -9.37
C THR A 208 0.42 -1.00 -10.61
N LYS A 209 -0.38 -0.28 -11.42
CA LYS A 209 0.15 0.33 -12.66
C LYS A 209 1.00 1.54 -12.32
N ALA A 210 2.03 1.80 -13.13
CA ALA A 210 2.91 2.96 -12.94
C ALA A 210 2.13 4.28 -12.93
N GLU A 211 1.09 4.40 -13.76
CA GLU A 211 0.26 5.61 -13.85
C GLU A 211 -0.46 5.95 -12.53
N ASP A 212 -0.93 4.94 -11.81
CA ASP A 212 -1.70 5.11 -10.57
C ASP A 212 -0.83 5.80 -9.48
N TRP A 213 0.50 5.63 -9.55
CA TRP A 213 1.48 6.27 -8.66
C TRP A 213 1.75 7.76 -8.97
N THR A 214 1.17 8.28 -10.06
CA THR A 214 1.25 9.71 -10.43
C THR A 214 0.01 10.49 -9.99
N GLU A 215 -1.06 9.78 -9.65
CA GLU A 215 -2.31 10.37 -9.21
C GLU A 215 -2.22 10.79 -7.73
N ARG A 216 -3.07 11.74 -7.33
CA ARG A 216 -3.24 12.12 -5.91
C ARG A 216 -4.12 11.10 -5.19
N ALA A 217 -3.78 9.82 -5.29
CA ALA A 217 -4.30 8.81 -4.38
C ALA A 217 -3.66 9.01 -3.00
N GLU A 218 -4.39 8.75 -1.92
CA GLU A 218 -3.80 8.82 -0.57
C GLU A 218 -2.89 7.61 -0.30
N ALA A 219 -3.32 6.42 -0.73
CA ALA A 219 -2.58 5.18 -0.58
C ALA A 219 -2.89 4.20 -1.73
N LEU A 220 -1.93 3.32 -2.01
CA LEU A 220 -2.08 2.21 -2.94
C LEU A 220 -1.68 0.91 -2.27
N ALA A 221 -2.38 -0.17 -2.63
CA ALA A 221 -1.98 -1.51 -2.24
C ALA A 221 -0.73 -1.93 -3.03
N ILE A 222 0.26 -2.46 -2.31
CA ILE A 222 1.42 -3.13 -2.89
C ILE A 222 1.44 -4.60 -2.49
N ARG A 223 1.94 -5.44 -3.39
CA ARG A 223 2.23 -6.84 -3.09
C ARG A 223 3.36 -6.96 -2.08
N ILE A 224 3.12 -7.73 -1.03
CA ILE A 224 4.11 -8.08 0.00
C ILE A 224 4.41 -9.57 0.06
N ASP A 225 3.90 -10.34 -0.90
CA ASP A 225 4.31 -11.73 -1.13
C ASP A 225 5.69 -11.82 -1.81
N LEU A 226 6.42 -12.88 -1.50
CA LEU A 226 7.57 -13.32 -2.27
C LEU A 226 7.13 -14.06 -3.54
N PRO A 227 7.85 -13.90 -4.67
CA PRO A 227 7.73 -14.81 -5.80
C PRO A 227 7.95 -16.27 -5.38
N ARG A 228 7.24 -17.21 -6.01
CA ARG A 228 7.23 -18.62 -5.59
C ARG A 228 8.62 -19.26 -5.61
N GLU A 229 9.46 -18.84 -6.54
CA GLU A 229 10.82 -19.35 -6.74
C GLU A 229 11.87 -18.62 -5.86
N ALA A 230 11.47 -17.66 -5.02
CA ALA A 230 12.38 -16.91 -4.18
C ALA A 230 12.94 -17.77 -3.02
N PRO A 231 14.26 -17.73 -2.75
CA PRO A 231 14.90 -18.56 -1.74
C PRO A 231 14.76 -18.04 -0.31
N CYS A 232 14.28 -16.79 -0.11
CA CYS A 232 14.28 -16.09 1.18
C CYS A 232 12.98 -16.24 2.00
N GLU A 233 12.25 -17.34 1.83
CA GLU A 233 11.03 -17.60 2.61
C GLU A 233 11.33 -17.73 4.11
N GLY A 234 10.52 -17.09 4.96
CA GLY A 234 10.66 -17.13 6.41
C GLY A 234 11.61 -16.08 7.03
N ILE A 235 12.37 -15.33 6.22
CA ILE A 235 13.32 -14.32 6.72
C ILE A 235 12.68 -12.93 6.71
N GLY A 236 12.47 -12.31 7.88
CA GLY A 236 11.99 -10.92 7.97
C GLY A 236 10.55 -10.74 7.46
N SER A 237 9.66 -11.64 7.86
CA SER A 237 8.24 -11.69 7.42
C SER A 237 8.04 -11.93 5.92
N LEU A 238 9.10 -12.29 5.19
CA LEU A 238 9.00 -12.71 3.80
C LEU A 238 8.21 -14.03 3.71
N SER A 239 7.08 -13.99 3.01
CA SER A 239 6.16 -15.11 2.87
C SER A 239 5.72 -15.26 1.41
N LYS A 240 5.52 -16.49 0.94
CA LYS A 240 4.91 -16.76 -0.38
C LYS A 240 3.38 -16.66 -0.36
N THR A 241 2.78 -16.50 0.82
CA THR A 241 1.35 -16.24 0.96
C THR A 241 1.01 -14.91 0.30
N LYS A 242 0.02 -14.92 -0.58
CA LYS A 242 -0.47 -13.70 -1.24
C LYS A 242 -0.99 -12.74 -0.18
N ASP A 243 -0.38 -11.56 -0.12
CA ASP A 243 -0.76 -10.52 0.82
C ASP A 243 -0.45 -9.13 0.25
N VAL A 244 -1.14 -8.11 0.76
CA VAL A 244 -1.01 -6.72 0.32
C VAL A 244 -0.82 -5.77 1.50
N ALA A 245 0.02 -4.77 1.31
CA ALA A 245 0.18 -3.66 2.24
C ALA A 245 -0.25 -2.35 1.59
N TRP A 246 -0.92 -1.48 2.35
CA TRP A 246 -1.22 -0.13 1.90
C TRP A 246 -0.05 0.79 2.19
N VAL A 247 0.45 1.46 1.16
CA VAL A 247 1.53 2.44 1.28
C VAL A 247 1.05 3.80 0.80
N PRO A 248 1.48 4.90 1.46
CA PRO A 248 1.09 6.23 1.06
C PRO A 248 1.65 6.58 -0.31
N VAL A 249 0.86 7.30 -1.11
CA VAL A 249 1.31 7.86 -2.39
C VAL A 249 1.57 9.34 -2.18
N ASN A 250 2.83 9.65 -1.89
CA ASN A 250 3.30 11.02 -1.80
C ASN A 250 4.06 11.38 -3.07
N LEU A 251 3.92 12.62 -3.51
CA LEU A 251 4.73 13.21 -4.56
C LEU A 251 5.60 14.30 -3.94
N THR A 252 6.87 14.38 -4.35
CA THR A 252 7.70 15.50 -3.92
C THR A 252 7.16 16.83 -4.49
N PRO A 253 7.51 17.97 -3.88
CA PRO A 253 7.18 19.29 -4.44
C PRO A 253 7.72 19.48 -5.87
N SER A 254 8.88 18.88 -6.17
CA SER A 254 9.48 18.88 -7.49
C SER A 254 8.61 18.12 -8.50
N VAL A 255 8.24 16.88 -8.20
CA VAL A 255 7.35 16.07 -9.06
C VAL A 255 5.99 16.74 -9.25
N THR A 256 5.39 17.24 -8.16
CA THR A 256 4.11 17.96 -8.23
C THR A 256 4.20 19.17 -9.17
N THR A 257 5.32 19.90 -9.14
CA THR A 257 5.56 21.04 -10.03
C THR A 257 5.70 20.61 -11.49
N ILE A 258 6.40 19.51 -11.76
CA ILE A 258 6.54 18.95 -13.11
C ILE A 258 5.17 18.60 -13.70
N ILE A 259 4.37 17.82 -12.96
CA ILE A 259 3.03 17.39 -13.40
C ILE A 259 2.13 18.60 -13.65
N ARG A 260 2.08 19.54 -12.69
CA ARG A 260 1.26 20.76 -12.81
C ARG A 260 1.65 21.60 -14.03
N LYS A 261 2.95 21.76 -14.31
CA LYS A 261 3.43 22.48 -15.51
C LYS A 261 2.98 21.77 -16.79
N ALA A 262 3.06 20.45 -16.83
CA ALA A 262 2.62 19.66 -17.98
C ALA A 262 1.11 19.80 -18.23
N GLU A 263 0.28 19.74 -17.17
CA GLU A 263 -1.16 19.95 -17.23
C GLU A 263 -1.50 21.36 -17.77
N GLN A 264 -0.83 22.39 -17.25
CA GLN A 264 -1.02 23.77 -17.70
C GLN A 264 -0.65 23.94 -19.18
N LEU A 265 0.44 23.32 -19.63
CA LEU A 265 0.85 23.33 -21.03
C LEU A 265 -0.18 22.63 -21.92
N ALA A 266 -0.66 21.44 -21.51
CA ALA A 266 -1.68 20.70 -22.23
C ALA A 266 -3.00 21.49 -22.36
N ALA A 267 -3.42 22.16 -21.29
CA ALA A 267 -4.60 23.03 -21.29
C ALA A 267 -4.44 24.21 -22.26
N ARG A 268 -3.27 24.88 -22.25
CA ARG A 268 -2.95 25.98 -23.18
C ARG A 268 -2.96 25.53 -24.64
N LEU A 269 -2.36 24.37 -24.93
CA LEU A 269 -2.32 23.80 -26.28
C LEU A 269 -3.72 23.42 -26.76
N THR A 270 -4.54 22.82 -25.89
CA THR A 270 -5.93 22.47 -26.19
C THR A 270 -6.77 23.72 -26.48
N ALA A 271 -6.66 24.76 -25.65
CA ALA A 271 -7.33 26.04 -25.88
C ALA A 271 -6.87 26.71 -27.18
N SER A 272 -5.57 26.65 -27.49
CA SER A 272 -5.01 27.15 -28.75
C SER A 272 -5.57 26.41 -29.97
N ARG A 273 -5.64 25.07 -29.91
CA ARG A 273 -6.26 24.24 -30.96
C ARG A 273 -7.75 24.55 -31.13
N ALA A 274 -8.49 24.72 -30.03
CA ALA A 274 -9.91 25.09 -30.08
C ALA A 274 -10.13 26.47 -30.72
N ARG A 275 -9.32 27.48 -30.35
CA ARG A 275 -9.35 28.81 -30.98
C ARG A 275 -9.06 28.76 -32.48
N LYS A 276 -8.04 27.99 -32.90
CA LYS A 276 -7.71 27.79 -34.32
C LYS A 276 -8.87 27.13 -35.09
N ARG A 277 -9.52 26.11 -34.50
CA ARG A 277 -10.70 25.46 -35.08
C ARG A 277 -11.87 26.42 -35.24
N LEU A 278 -12.20 27.20 -34.19
CA LEU A 278 -13.27 28.19 -34.24
C LEU A 278 -13.01 29.25 -35.32
N ALA A 279 -11.78 29.80 -35.37
CA ALA A 279 -11.40 30.77 -36.39
C ALA A 279 -11.53 30.21 -37.82
N SER A 280 -11.21 28.93 -38.02
CA SER A 280 -11.41 28.25 -39.31
C SER A 280 -12.89 28.13 -39.68
N LEU A 281 -13.76 27.79 -38.72
CA LEU A 281 -15.20 27.68 -38.95
C LEU A 281 -15.83 29.05 -39.29
N ILE A 282 -15.46 30.11 -38.57
CA ILE A 282 -15.92 31.48 -38.84
C ILE A 282 -15.49 31.93 -40.26
N ARG A 283 -14.23 31.65 -40.64
CA ARG A 283 -13.73 31.97 -42.00
C ARG A 283 -14.48 31.20 -43.09
N LYS A 284 -14.76 29.91 -42.87
CA LYS A 284 -15.52 29.09 -43.83
C LYS A 284 -16.96 29.58 -43.96
N SER A 285 -17.60 29.99 -42.87
CA SER A 285 -18.96 30.55 -42.86
C SER A 285 -19.03 31.90 -43.60
N THR A 286 -18.08 32.80 -43.34
CA THR A 286 -18.01 34.11 -44.02
C THR A 286 -17.74 33.97 -45.51
N HIS A 287 -16.81 33.10 -45.93
CA HIS A 287 -16.62 32.78 -47.35
C HIS A 287 -17.84 32.07 -47.97
N GLY A 288 -18.53 31.19 -47.24
CA GLY A 288 -19.78 30.58 -47.69
C GLY A 288 -20.88 31.61 -47.96
N LYS A 289 -21.08 32.56 -47.04
CA LYS A 289 -22.01 33.69 -47.22
C LYS A 289 -21.60 34.59 -48.38
N ALA A 290 -20.32 34.94 -48.49
CA ALA A 290 -19.81 35.76 -49.60
C ALA A 290 -20.04 35.07 -50.96
N ARG A 291 -19.74 33.77 -51.08
CA ARG A 291 -20.00 32.99 -52.30
C ARG A 291 -21.49 32.90 -52.63
N SER A 292 -22.35 32.69 -51.62
CA SER A 292 -23.81 32.70 -51.76
C SER A 292 -24.33 34.04 -52.29
N MET A 293 -23.88 35.17 -51.73
CA MET A 293 -24.29 36.49 -52.20
C MET A 293 -23.84 36.78 -53.64
N ILE A 294 -22.61 36.36 -54.01
CA ILE A 294 -22.11 36.50 -55.37
C ILE A 294 -22.96 35.66 -56.34
N ALA A 295 -23.27 34.41 -55.98
CA ALA A 295 -24.11 33.52 -56.79
C ALA A 295 -25.53 34.08 -56.97
N ALA A 296 -26.15 34.61 -55.91
CA ALA A 296 -27.47 35.23 -55.97
C ALA A 296 -27.49 36.47 -56.88
N ARG A 297 -26.46 37.33 -56.82
CA ARG A 297 -26.31 38.49 -57.72
C ARG A 297 -26.14 38.06 -59.19
N ALA A 298 -25.36 37.00 -59.45
CA ALA A 298 -25.18 36.47 -60.80
C ALA A 298 -26.50 35.90 -61.38
N ALA A 299 -27.26 35.16 -60.57
CA ALA A 299 -28.58 34.65 -60.96
C ALA A 299 -29.58 35.77 -61.27
N GLY A 300 -29.64 36.82 -60.44
CA GLY A 300 -30.51 37.97 -60.66
C GLY A 300 -30.20 38.75 -61.95
N LYS A 301 -28.90 38.93 -62.29
CA LYS A 301 -28.49 39.53 -63.57
C LYS A 301 -28.93 38.69 -64.77
N SER A 302 -28.80 37.37 -64.69
CA SER A 302 -29.24 36.44 -65.74
C SER A 302 -30.75 36.48 -65.95
N ALA A 303 -31.54 36.51 -64.88
CA ALA A 303 -33.00 36.62 -64.93
C ALA A 303 -33.45 37.95 -65.57
N LYS A 304 -32.84 39.07 -65.18
CA LYS A 304 -33.13 40.39 -65.78
C LYS A 304 -32.77 40.45 -67.26
N ALA A 305 -31.62 39.89 -67.66
CA ALA A 305 -31.23 39.80 -69.07
C ALA A 305 -32.16 38.88 -69.90
N ARG A 306 -32.78 37.86 -69.27
CA ARG A 306 -33.78 37.00 -69.92
C ARG A 306 -35.12 37.73 -70.08
N ALA A 307 -35.57 38.46 -69.07
CA ALA A 307 -36.79 39.27 -69.13
C ALA A 307 -36.71 40.39 -70.18
N ILE A 308 -35.56 41.08 -70.28
CA ILE A 308 -35.36 42.12 -71.31
C ILE A 308 -35.44 41.52 -72.72
N ARG A 309 -34.83 40.34 -72.95
CA ARG A 309 -34.93 39.64 -74.24
C ARG A 309 -36.34 39.19 -74.57
N PHE A 310 -37.11 38.77 -73.57
CA PHE A 310 -38.52 38.39 -73.74
C PHE A 310 -39.39 39.60 -74.10
N ALA A 311 -39.26 40.70 -73.36
CA ALA A 311 -39.97 41.95 -73.63
C ALA A 311 -39.58 42.59 -74.97
N ALA A 312 -38.34 42.40 -75.43
CA ALA A 312 -37.90 42.84 -76.75
C ALA A 312 -38.51 41.99 -77.89
N ARG A 313 -38.75 40.69 -77.66
CA ARG A 313 -39.44 39.80 -78.61
C ARG A 313 -40.92 40.10 -78.73
N GLU A 314 -41.63 40.38 -77.64
CA GLU A 314 -43.05 40.74 -77.71
C GLU A 314 -43.26 42.08 -78.43
N ARG A 315 -42.33 43.03 -78.27
CA ARG A 315 -42.37 44.31 -78.99
C ARG A 315 -42.08 44.24 -80.49
N SER A 316 -41.49 43.14 -80.98
CA SER A 316 -41.26 42.93 -82.42
C SER A 316 -42.37 42.10 -83.08
N SER A 317 -43.42 41.75 -82.35
CA SER A 317 -44.47 40.80 -82.78
C SER A 317 -45.86 41.44 -82.90
N GLY A 318 -45.98 42.76 -82.74
CA GLY A 318 -47.20 43.55 -82.98
C GLY A 318 -46.92 44.63 -84.02
#